data_AF-A0A931BY98-F1
#
_entry.id   AF-A0A931BY98-F1
#
_cell.length_a   1.000
_cell.length_b   1.000
_cell.length_c   1.000
_cell.angle_alpha   90.00
_cell.angle_beta   90.00
_cell.angle_gamma   90.00
#
_symmetry.space_group_name_H-M   'P 1'
#
loop_
_entity.id
_entity.type
_entity.pdbx_description
1 polymer ?
#
loop_
_entity_poly.entity_id
_entity_poly.type
_entity_poly.pdbx_seq_one_letter_code
_entity_poly.pdbx_strand_id
1 'polypeptide(L)'
;MDVQRQNLLVLIDGERNNILNAQYFYQKLEAQNAILQIKIHSRDPVLLRDTYVDIKYLISYYIKACEERQFGYDDIDMGKIFSYTGLLSIEERLKALHYLNRLLAVNGFEPEKDACNKALADANISLCTQNITWVNAFKLLYLKMTMNIWTVAFTLLLSYSVYSIVLLPSSEPKFPVFEIEYLNVSKNFYSNHFANTLLGVFQFSDGFKVKPLNIWGVILLVLGKIAFLVIVINILIKEISSKLKL
;
A
#
# COMPACT_ATOMS: atom_id res chain seq x y z
N MET A 1 -22.29 3.78 38.89
CA MET A 1 -21.13 4.43 38.23
C MET A 1 -19.95 4.27 39.16
N ASP A 2 -18.89 3.62 38.72
CA ASP A 2 -17.72 3.36 39.56
C ASP A 2 -17.01 4.66 39.93
N VAL A 3 -16.73 4.83 41.23
CA VAL A 3 -15.98 5.98 41.79
C VAL A 3 -14.65 6.20 41.05
N GLN A 4 -14.02 5.11 40.60
CA GLN A 4 -12.80 5.15 39.80
C GLN A 4 -13.00 5.83 38.44
N ARG A 5 -14.11 5.57 37.74
CA ARG A 5 -14.43 6.24 36.47
C ARG A 5 -14.64 7.74 36.67
N GLN A 6 -15.31 8.11 37.76
CA GLN A 6 -15.56 9.52 38.09
C GLN A 6 -14.23 10.28 38.30
N ASN A 7 -13.28 9.67 39.01
CA ASN A 7 -11.96 10.27 39.22
C ASN A 7 -11.17 10.43 37.90
N LEU A 8 -11.27 9.45 36.99
CA LEU A 8 -10.62 9.53 35.67
C LEU A 8 -11.23 10.63 34.80
N LEU A 9 -12.56 10.82 34.85
CA LEU A 9 -13.23 11.89 34.13
C LEU A 9 -12.80 13.28 34.64
N VAL A 10 -12.66 13.45 35.95
CA VAL A 10 -12.14 14.70 36.53
C VAL A 10 -10.72 15.01 36.03
N LEU A 11 -9.84 14.01 35.94
CA LEU A 11 -8.50 14.19 35.39
C LEU A 11 -8.54 14.57 33.90
N ILE A 12 -9.38 13.90 33.10
CA ILE A 12 -9.55 14.21 31.68
C ILE A 12 -10.09 15.64 31.48
N ASP A 13 -11.07 16.05 32.28
CA ASP A 13 -11.64 17.39 32.19
C ASP A 13 -10.64 18.46 32.65
N GLY A 14 -9.77 18.15 33.62
CA GLY A 14 -8.62 18.96 33.98
C GLY A 14 -7.69 19.21 32.78
N GLU A 15 -7.30 18.15 32.07
CA GLU A 15 -6.45 18.28 30.88
C GLU A 15 -7.15 18.97 29.70
N ARG A 16 -8.48 18.80 29.55
CA ARG A 16 -9.25 19.55 28.54
C ARG A 16 -9.22 21.05 28.82
N ASN A 17 -9.29 21.46 30.08
CA ASN A 17 -9.12 22.86 30.45
C ASN A 17 -7.69 23.35 30.16
N ASN A 18 -6.67 22.52 30.37
CA ASN A 18 -5.30 22.85 29.97
C ASN A 18 -5.19 23.10 28.46
N ILE A 19 -5.86 22.30 27.62
CA ILE A 19 -5.92 22.52 26.16
C ILE A 19 -6.57 23.86 25.81
N LEU A 20 -7.67 24.23 26.47
CA LEU A 20 -8.39 25.48 26.22
C LEU A 20 -7.56 26.71 26.62
N ASN A 21 -6.81 26.61 27.72
CA ASN A 21 -6.00 27.70 28.25
C ASN A 21 -4.60 27.79 27.62
N ALA A 22 -4.16 26.75 26.89
CA ALA A 22 -2.85 26.70 26.27
C ALA A 22 -2.70 27.74 25.16
N GLN A 23 -1.61 28.51 25.25
CA GLN A 23 -1.25 29.52 24.24
C GLN A 23 -0.54 28.88 23.03
N TYR A 24 0.24 27.82 23.26
CA TYR A 24 1.06 27.17 22.24
C TYR A 24 0.55 25.76 21.89
N PHE A 25 0.75 25.29 20.65
CA PHE A 25 0.30 23.96 20.24
C PHE A 25 1.05 22.83 20.95
N TYR A 26 2.30 23.02 21.38
CA TYR A 26 3.01 21.98 22.12
C TYR A 26 2.37 21.69 23.49
N GLN A 27 1.80 22.70 24.16
CA GLN A 27 1.09 22.52 25.42
C GLN A 27 -0.23 21.76 25.19
N LYS A 28 -0.94 22.09 24.10
CA LYS A 28 -2.13 21.36 23.66
C LYS A 28 -1.81 19.90 23.34
N LEU A 29 -0.66 19.67 22.70
CA LEU A 29 -0.17 18.33 22.40
C LEU A 29 0.13 17.53 23.67
N GLU A 30 0.81 18.13 24.66
CA GLU A 30 1.13 17.48 25.93
C GLU A 30 -0.13 17.08 26.69
N ALA A 31 -1.09 18.01 26.83
CA ALA A 31 -2.38 17.74 27.48
C ALA A 31 -3.21 16.69 26.72
N GLN A 32 -3.26 16.75 25.38
CA GLN A 32 -3.94 15.74 24.57
C GLN A 32 -3.28 14.35 24.70
N ASN A 33 -1.96 14.31 24.78
CA ASN A 33 -1.19 13.09 25.02
C ASN A 33 -1.49 12.51 26.41
N ALA A 34 -1.62 13.35 27.44
CA ALA A 34 -2.03 12.93 28.77
C ALA A 34 -3.45 12.32 28.78
N ILE A 35 -4.42 12.97 28.12
CA ILE A 35 -5.79 12.44 27.96
C ILE A 35 -5.75 11.04 27.34
N LEU A 36 -5.03 10.87 26.23
CA LEU A 36 -4.91 9.57 25.56
C LEU A 36 -4.28 8.51 26.46
N GLN A 37 -3.21 8.86 27.17
CA GLN A 37 -2.54 7.95 28.10
C GLN A 37 -3.48 7.50 29.23
N ILE A 38 -4.24 8.42 29.82
CA ILE A 38 -5.25 8.10 30.85
C ILE A 38 -6.30 7.14 30.28
N LYS A 39 -6.84 7.44 29.09
CA LYS A 39 -7.86 6.59 28.45
C LYS A 39 -7.34 5.19 28.16
N ILE A 40 -6.14 5.07 27.59
CA ILE A 40 -5.53 3.80 27.22
C ILE A 40 -5.20 2.96 28.48
N HIS A 41 -4.60 3.57 29.50
CA HIS A 41 -4.23 2.87 30.73
C HIS A 41 -5.44 2.46 31.57
N SER A 42 -6.53 3.24 31.53
CA SER A 42 -7.76 2.91 32.26
C SER A 42 -8.45 1.64 31.77
N ARG A 43 -8.21 1.25 30.50
CA ARG A 43 -8.90 0.14 29.80
C ARG A 43 -10.43 0.22 29.89
N ASP A 44 -10.99 1.41 30.12
CA ASP A 44 -12.44 1.61 30.22
C ASP A 44 -13.07 1.69 28.81
N PRO A 45 -13.97 0.76 28.43
CA PRO A 45 -14.55 0.73 27.09
C PRO A 45 -15.31 2.02 26.73
N VAL A 46 -15.89 2.70 27.72
CA VAL A 46 -16.65 3.93 27.50
C VAL A 46 -15.71 5.07 27.13
N LEU A 47 -14.58 5.17 27.83
CA LEU A 47 -13.58 6.21 27.58
C LEU A 47 -12.83 6.00 26.27
N LEU A 48 -12.65 4.73 25.87
CA LEU A 48 -11.99 4.33 24.63
C LEU A 48 -12.81 4.64 23.37
N ARG A 49 -14.13 4.85 23.49
CA ARG A 49 -15.01 5.09 22.34
C ARG A 49 -14.66 6.35 21.56
N ASP A 50 -14.16 7.37 22.25
CA ASP A 50 -13.82 8.66 21.63
C ASP A 50 -12.33 8.77 21.24
N THR A 51 -11.55 7.70 21.45
CA THR A 51 -10.09 7.70 21.22
C THR A 51 -9.72 8.03 19.77
N TYR A 52 -10.57 7.68 18.80
CA TYR A 52 -10.36 8.08 17.40
C TYR A 52 -10.28 9.60 17.22
N VAL A 53 -11.20 10.33 17.86
CA VAL A 53 -11.25 11.80 17.78
C VAL A 53 -10.03 12.40 18.48
N ASP A 54 -9.68 11.87 19.65
CA ASP A 54 -8.52 12.30 20.42
C ASP A 54 -7.20 12.10 19.66
N ILE A 55 -7.06 11.00 18.91
CA ILE A 55 -5.89 10.74 18.06
C ILE A 55 -5.82 11.76 16.91
N LYS A 56 -6.95 12.15 16.32
CA LYS A 56 -6.96 13.21 15.29
C LYS A 56 -6.52 14.56 15.84
N TYR A 57 -6.96 14.91 17.06
CA TYR A 57 -6.50 16.12 17.73
C TYR A 57 -5.01 16.04 18.04
N LEU A 58 -4.53 14.89 18.55
CA LEU A 58 -3.12 14.65 18.78
C LEU A 58 -2.30 14.89 17.51
N ILE A 59 -2.66 14.26 16.38
CA ILE A 59 -1.98 14.42 15.09
C ILE A 59 -1.96 15.90 14.67
N SER A 60 -3.10 16.59 14.77
CA SER A 60 -3.19 18.00 14.37
C SER A 60 -2.34 18.91 15.24
N TYR A 61 -2.30 18.68 16.55
CA TYR A 61 -1.48 19.48 17.47
C TYR A 61 0.01 19.16 17.31
N TYR A 62 0.35 17.91 16.99
CA TYR A 62 1.73 17.50 16.77
C TYR A 62 2.36 18.25 15.59
N ILE A 63 1.68 18.22 14.43
CA ILE A 63 2.16 18.87 13.22
C ILE A 63 2.30 20.39 13.42
N LYS A 64 1.29 21.03 14.01
CA LYS A 64 1.34 22.47 14.30
C LYS A 64 2.39 22.83 15.35
N ALA A 65 2.64 21.98 16.34
CA ALA A 65 3.68 22.20 17.32
C ALA A 65 5.08 22.11 16.70
N CYS A 66 5.27 21.24 15.70
CA CYS A 66 6.50 21.20 14.90
C CYS A 66 6.68 22.50 14.10
N GLU A 67 5.63 23.00 13.44
CA GLU A 67 5.66 24.28 12.70
C GLU A 67 5.97 25.49 13.59
N GLU A 68 5.44 25.53 14.81
CA GLU A 68 5.70 26.61 15.78
C GLU A 68 7.14 26.60 16.32
N ARG A 69 7.75 25.43 16.45
CA ARG A 69 9.10 25.27 16.99
C ARG A 69 10.14 25.44 15.87
N GLN A 70 10.28 26.68 15.39
CA GLN A 70 11.11 27.12 14.24
C GLN A 70 12.64 26.86 14.32
N PHE A 71 13.13 25.97 15.20
CA PHE A 71 14.55 25.70 15.35
C PHE A 71 14.83 24.20 15.62
N GLY A 72 14.91 23.40 14.55
CA GLY A 72 15.70 22.15 14.52
C GLY A 72 15.14 20.97 15.33
N TYR A 73 13.87 21.01 15.72
CA TYR A 73 13.13 19.84 16.22
C TYR A 73 12.19 19.33 15.12
N ASP A 74 12.76 19.15 13.92
CA ASP A 74 12.04 19.10 12.64
C ASP A 74 11.41 17.73 12.34
N ASP A 75 11.74 16.70 13.12
CA ASP A 75 11.28 15.34 12.86
C ASP A 75 10.04 15.00 13.67
N ILE A 76 8.97 14.59 12.98
CA ILE A 76 7.78 14.07 13.64
C ILE A 76 8.07 12.65 14.13
N ASP A 77 7.81 12.36 15.42
CA ASP A 77 7.87 11.00 15.95
C ASP A 77 6.70 10.16 15.40
N MET A 78 6.91 9.62 14.20
CA MET A 78 5.96 8.74 13.52
C MET A 78 5.72 7.45 14.31
N GLY A 79 6.72 6.97 15.07
CA GLY A 79 6.59 5.78 15.91
C GLY A 79 5.52 5.96 16.99
N LYS A 80 5.50 7.12 17.63
CA LYS A 80 4.47 7.48 18.61
C LYS A 80 3.08 7.60 17.98
N ILE A 81 2.96 8.17 16.79
CA ILE A 81 1.66 8.28 16.10
C ILE A 81 1.17 6.89 15.67
N PHE A 82 2.06 6.03 15.17
CA PHE A 82 1.73 4.67 14.76
C PHE A 82 1.33 3.78 15.93
N SER A 83 1.94 3.95 17.11
CA SER A 83 1.54 3.20 18.31
C SER A 83 0.12 3.55 18.73
N TYR A 84 -0.27 4.83 18.73
CA TYR A 84 -1.64 5.23 19.05
C TYR A 84 -2.66 4.80 18.01
N THR A 85 -2.36 4.99 16.71
CA THR A 85 -3.26 4.55 15.64
C THR A 85 -3.40 3.02 15.57
N GLY A 86 -2.41 2.28 16.06
CA GLY A 86 -2.46 0.83 16.20
C GLY A 86 -3.48 0.31 17.21
N LEU A 87 -3.94 1.15 18.15
CA LEU A 87 -4.96 0.80 19.14
C LEU A 87 -6.39 0.89 18.60
N LEU A 88 -6.56 1.51 17.44
CA LEU A 88 -7.86 1.69 16.78
C LEU A 88 -8.28 0.43 16.02
N SER A 89 -9.57 0.33 15.72
CA SER A 89 -10.06 -0.65 14.74
C SER A 89 -9.38 -0.40 13.37
N ILE A 90 -9.27 -1.44 12.53
CA ILE A 90 -8.56 -1.32 11.24
C ILE A 90 -9.13 -0.20 10.37
N GLU A 91 -10.45 -0.04 10.33
CA GLU A 91 -11.10 1.02 9.56
C GLU A 91 -10.77 2.42 10.10
N GLU A 92 -10.82 2.60 11.42
CA GLU A 92 -10.48 3.87 12.06
C GLU A 92 -8.99 4.19 11.93
N ARG A 93 -8.13 3.18 12.06
CA ARG A 93 -6.69 3.28 11.80
C ARG A 93 -6.43 3.77 10.38
N LEU A 94 -7.09 3.19 9.37
CA LEU A 94 -6.97 3.66 7.98
C LEU A 94 -7.43 5.11 7.82
N LYS A 95 -8.58 5.48 8.40
CA LYS A 95 -9.07 6.87 8.37
C LYS A 95 -8.10 7.84 9.06
N ALA A 96 -7.51 7.45 10.18
CA ALA A 96 -6.53 8.25 10.92
C ALA A 96 -5.22 8.40 10.14
N LEU A 97 -4.71 7.33 9.52
CA LEU A 97 -3.52 7.37 8.69
C LEU A 97 -3.73 8.19 7.41
N HIS A 98 -4.89 8.11 6.76
CA HIS A 98 -5.22 9.00 5.63
C HIS A 98 -5.28 10.46 6.05
N TYR A 99 -5.82 10.75 7.24
CA TYR A 99 -5.84 12.09 7.80
C TYR A 99 -4.42 12.62 8.08
N LEU A 100 -3.56 11.80 8.67
CA LEU A 100 -2.13 12.10 8.88
C LEU A 100 -1.43 12.37 7.56
N ASN A 101 -1.55 11.47 6.59
CA ASN A 101 -0.90 11.59 5.28
C ASN A 101 -1.26 12.90 4.58
N ARG A 102 -2.54 13.29 4.63
CA ARG A 102 -3.00 14.57 4.09
C ARG A 102 -2.34 15.77 4.79
N LEU A 103 -2.21 15.73 6.11
CA LEU A 103 -1.59 16.83 6.85
C LEU A 103 -0.08 16.89 6.63
N LEU A 104 0.61 15.76 6.53
CA LEU A 104 2.04 15.72 6.19
C LEU A 104 2.29 16.34 4.81
N ALA A 105 1.47 16.00 3.82
CA ALA A 105 1.57 16.54 2.46
C ALA A 105 1.31 18.05 2.40
N VAL A 106 0.32 18.55 3.15
CA VAL A 106 0.02 20.00 3.19
C VAL A 106 1.15 20.81 3.80
N ASN A 107 1.86 20.24 4.78
CA ASN A 107 2.89 20.95 5.54
C ASN A 107 4.33 20.60 5.12
N GLY A 108 4.51 19.84 4.03
CA GLY A 108 5.82 19.59 3.42
C GLY A 108 6.70 18.53 4.09
N PHE A 109 6.12 17.66 4.94
CA PHE A 109 6.83 16.57 5.64
C PHE A 109 6.98 15.32 4.74
N GLU A 110 7.73 15.44 3.65
CA GLU A 110 7.91 14.36 2.66
C GLU A 110 8.60 13.09 3.20
N PRO A 111 9.65 13.16 4.03
CA PRO A 111 10.26 11.95 4.61
C PRO A 111 9.28 11.12 5.48
N GLU A 112 8.44 11.79 6.25
CA GLU A 112 7.44 11.17 7.13
C GLU A 112 6.25 10.62 6.36
N LYS A 113 5.91 11.25 5.23
CA LYS A 113 4.88 10.78 4.30
C LYS A 113 5.24 9.39 3.76
N ASP A 114 6.51 9.11 3.46
CA ASP A 114 6.96 7.77 3.05
C ASP A 114 6.74 6.72 4.15
N ALA A 115 7.02 7.07 5.40
CA ALA A 115 6.72 6.20 6.55
C ALA A 115 5.21 5.99 6.71
N CYS A 116 4.40 7.03 6.54
CA CYS A 116 2.94 6.95 6.59
C CYS A 116 2.36 6.10 5.45
N ASN A 117 2.91 6.20 4.24
CA ASN A 117 2.50 5.41 3.08
C ASN A 117 2.78 3.91 3.29
N LYS A 118 3.92 3.55 3.91
CA LYS A 118 4.20 2.16 4.32
C LYS A 118 3.16 1.66 5.33
N ALA A 119 2.88 2.44 6.38
CA ALA A 119 1.88 2.09 7.38
C ALA A 119 0.45 1.96 6.79
N LEU A 120 0.10 2.80 5.81
CA LEU A 120 -1.15 2.71 5.04
C LEU A 120 -1.21 1.43 4.19
N ALA A 121 -0.12 1.06 3.53
CA ALA A 121 -0.05 -0.18 2.77
C ALA A 121 -0.26 -1.41 3.68
N ASP A 122 0.42 -1.44 4.83
CA ASP A 122 0.28 -2.53 5.81
C ASP A 122 -1.15 -2.62 6.36
N ALA A 123 -1.75 -1.50 6.74
CA ALA A 123 -3.13 -1.46 7.22
C ALA A 123 -4.14 -1.90 6.13
N ASN A 124 -3.92 -1.53 4.87
CA ASN A 124 -4.73 -1.99 3.75
C ASN A 124 -4.60 -3.49 3.51
N ILE A 125 -3.39 -4.04 3.64
CA ILE A 125 -3.15 -5.49 3.58
C ILE A 125 -3.92 -6.18 4.70
N SER A 126 -3.81 -5.69 5.95
CA SER A 126 -4.55 -6.25 7.09
C SER A 126 -6.07 -6.23 6.88
N LEU A 127 -6.63 -5.13 6.34
CA LEU A 127 -8.06 -5.05 6.01
C LEU A 127 -8.45 -6.09 4.95
N CYS A 128 -7.66 -6.22 3.88
CA CYS A 128 -7.92 -7.18 2.81
C CYS A 128 -7.80 -8.64 3.28
N THR A 129 -6.92 -8.93 4.25
CA THR A 129 -6.80 -10.27 4.84
C THR A 129 -7.94 -10.65 5.77
N GLN A 130 -8.59 -9.69 6.43
CA GLN A 130 -9.74 -9.99 7.30
C GLN A 130 -11.02 -10.21 6.49
N ASN A 131 -11.19 -9.50 5.37
CA ASN A 131 -12.35 -9.63 4.49
C ASN A 131 -11.96 -10.31 3.18
N ILE A 132 -11.77 -11.63 3.19
CA ILE A 132 -11.40 -12.41 2.00
C ILE A 132 -12.60 -12.51 1.05
N THR A 133 -12.73 -11.53 0.17
CA THR A 133 -13.57 -11.59 -1.03
C THR A 133 -12.69 -11.72 -2.26
N TRP A 134 -13.21 -12.23 -3.37
CA TRP A 134 -12.45 -12.33 -4.64
C TRP A 134 -11.84 -10.98 -5.06
N VAL A 135 -12.59 -9.89 -4.90
CA VAL A 135 -12.11 -8.52 -5.20
C VAL A 135 -10.93 -8.13 -4.29
N ASN A 136 -11.02 -8.42 -2.99
CA ASN A 136 -9.94 -8.13 -2.05
C ASN A 136 -8.72 -9.04 -2.25
N ALA A 137 -8.91 -10.27 -2.70
CA ALA A 137 -7.81 -11.17 -3.07
C ALA A 137 -7.04 -10.63 -4.28
N PHE A 138 -7.74 -10.18 -5.33
CA PHE A 138 -7.12 -9.51 -6.48
C PHE A 138 -6.41 -8.21 -6.07
N LYS A 139 -7.05 -7.39 -5.23
CA LYS A 139 -6.45 -6.15 -4.70
C LYS A 139 -5.19 -6.43 -3.89
N LEU A 140 -5.19 -7.47 -3.05
CA LEU A 140 -4.04 -7.87 -2.22
C LEU A 140 -2.90 -8.40 -3.08
N LEU A 141 -3.22 -9.24 -4.08
CA LEU A 141 -2.25 -9.75 -5.05
C LEU A 141 -1.62 -8.60 -5.85
N TYR A 142 -2.44 -7.67 -6.33
CA TYR A 142 -1.98 -6.45 -7.00
C TYR A 142 -1.06 -5.59 -6.12
N LEU A 143 -1.49 -5.29 -4.89
CA LEU A 143 -0.70 -4.50 -3.94
C LEU A 143 0.68 -5.15 -3.73
N LYS A 144 0.72 -6.44 -3.41
CA LYS A 144 1.97 -7.19 -3.18
C LYS A 144 2.90 -7.21 -4.39
N MET A 145 2.36 -7.36 -5.61
CA MET A 145 3.16 -7.36 -6.83
C MET A 145 3.91 -6.02 -7.03
N THR A 146 3.32 -4.91 -6.60
CA THR A 146 3.84 -3.56 -6.83
C THR A 146 4.71 -2.99 -5.68
N MET A 147 4.90 -3.70 -4.56
CA MET A 147 5.57 -3.13 -3.37
C MET A 147 7.05 -2.79 -3.58
N ASN A 148 7.84 -3.67 -4.23
CA ASN A 148 9.30 -3.51 -4.38
C ASN A 148 9.73 -3.74 -5.84
N ILE A 149 10.86 -3.17 -6.28
CA ILE A 149 11.44 -3.46 -7.59
C ILE A 149 11.72 -4.96 -7.77
N TRP A 150 12.11 -5.64 -6.69
CA TRP A 150 12.32 -7.10 -6.71
C TRP A 150 11.01 -7.87 -6.89
N THR A 151 9.91 -7.45 -6.24
CA THR A 151 8.59 -8.11 -6.43
C THR A 151 8.05 -7.86 -7.83
N VAL A 152 8.31 -6.68 -8.38
CA VAL A 152 7.99 -6.33 -9.76
C VAL A 152 8.78 -7.22 -10.74
N ALA A 153 10.10 -7.33 -10.57
CA ALA A 153 10.95 -8.16 -11.42
C ALA A 153 10.53 -9.64 -11.35
N PHE A 154 10.21 -10.14 -10.15
CA PHE A 154 9.68 -11.48 -9.97
C PHE A 154 8.31 -11.66 -10.64
N THR A 155 7.41 -10.67 -10.54
CA THR A 155 6.10 -10.71 -11.18
C THR A 155 6.23 -10.73 -12.70
N LEU A 156 7.14 -9.93 -13.26
CA LEU A 156 7.46 -9.95 -14.69
C LEU A 156 8.00 -11.32 -15.11
N LEU A 157 8.96 -11.87 -14.37
CA LEU A 157 9.52 -13.19 -14.64
C LEU A 157 8.43 -14.29 -14.59
N LEU A 158 7.57 -14.26 -13.58
CA LEU A 158 6.46 -15.21 -13.44
C LEU A 158 5.45 -15.06 -14.58
N SER A 159 5.05 -13.83 -14.91
CA SER A 159 4.12 -13.55 -16.01
C SER A 159 4.66 -14.03 -17.36
N TYR A 160 5.96 -13.82 -17.58
CA TYR A 160 6.65 -14.31 -18.77
C TYR A 160 6.76 -15.84 -18.78
N SER A 161 7.01 -16.46 -17.62
CA SER A 161 7.06 -17.92 -17.50
C SER A 161 5.70 -18.54 -17.84
N VAL A 162 4.61 -17.97 -17.31
CA VAL A 162 3.23 -18.37 -17.66
C VAL A 162 2.97 -18.17 -19.15
N TYR A 163 3.34 -17.02 -19.71
CA TYR A 163 3.20 -16.75 -21.15
C TYR A 163 3.93 -17.77 -22.01
N SER A 164 5.18 -18.10 -21.67
CA SER A 164 5.95 -19.12 -22.40
C SER A 164 5.28 -20.49 -22.28
N ILE A 165 4.81 -20.88 -21.09
CA ILE A 165 4.11 -22.16 -20.91
C ILE A 165 2.82 -22.22 -21.71
N VAL A 166 2.03 -21.14 -21.74
CA VAL A 166 0.77 -21.05 -22.52
C VAL A 166 1.02 -21.21 -24.01
N LEU A 167 2.18 -20.77 -24.49
CA LEU A 167 2.61 -20.93 -25.88
C LEU A 167 3.30 -22.27 -26.16
N LEU A 168 3.47 -23.16 -25.20
CA LEU A 168 4.00 -24.48 -25.51
C LEU A 168 3.03 -25.22 -26.45
N PRO A 169 3.53 -25.88 -27.51
CA PRO A 169 2.68 -26.67 -28.38
C PRO A 169 2.08 -27.82 -27.58
N SER A 170 0.75 -27.95 -27.64
CA SER A 170 0.05 -29.06 -27.01
C SER A 170 0.09 -30.29 -27.92
N SER A 171 0.44 -31.45 -27.35
CA SER A 171 0.34 -32.73 -28.03
C SER A 171 -1.10 -33.25 -28.13
N GLU A 172 -2.06 -32.62 -27.45
CA GLU A 172 -3.46 -33.00 -27.53
C GLU A 172 -4.19 -32.35 -28.72
N PRO A 173 -4.82 -33.13 -29.61
CA PRO A 173 -5.43 -32.63 -30.85
C PRO A 173 -6.65 -31.73 -30.63
N LYS A 174 -7.23 -31.69 -29.42
CA LYS A 174 -8.39 -30.85 -29.08
C LYS A 174 -8.02 -29.51 -28.44
N PHE A 175 -6.74 -29.32 -28.09
CA PHE A 175 -6.25 -28.14 -27.38
C PHE A 175 -5.26 -27.22 -28.14
N PRO A 176 -5.03 -27.31 -29.46
CA PRO A 176 -4.16 -26.34 -30.10
C PRO A 176 -4.87 -24.98 -30.12
N VAL A 177 -4.41 -24.08 -29.26
CA VAL A 177 -4.90 -22.68 -29.17
C VAL A 177 -4.11 -21.77 -30.10
N PHE A 178 -2.82 -22.09 -30.29
CA PHE A 178 -1.87 -21.29 -31.05
C PHE A 178 -1.07 -22.16 -32.02
N GLU A 179 -0.82 -21.61 -33.20
CA GLU A 179 0.21 -22.07 -34.12
C GLU A 179 1.40 -21.11 -34.03
N ILE A 180 2.61 -21.67 -33.93
CA ILE A 180 3.82 -20.90 -33.66
C ILE A 180 4.86 -21.19 -34.72
N GLU A 181 5.30 -20.13 -35.40
CA GLU A 181 6.45 -20.16 -36.29
C GLU A 181 7.70 -19.81 -35.48
N TYR A 182 8.63 -20.77 -35.36
CA TYR A 182 9.88 -20.60 -34.60
C TYR A 182 11.04 -20.23 -35.51
N LEU A 183 11.90 -19.33 -35.03
CA LEU A 183 13.26 -19.21 -35.50
C LEU A 183 14.14 -20.30 -34.88
N ASN A 184 15.14 -20.75 -35.63
CA ASN A 184 16.11 -21.72 -35.14
C ASN A 184 17.26 -21.00 -34.43
N VAL A 185 17.04 -20.66 -33.16
CA VAL A 185 17.98 -19.96 -32.27
C VAL A 185 18.83 -20.97 -31.48
N SER A 186 18.27 -22.14 -31.16
CA SER A 186 18.96 -23.20 -30.41
C SER A 186 18.57 -24.59 -30.89
N LYS A 187 19.49 -25.55 -30.74
CA LYS A 187 19.27 -26.97 -31.05
C LYS A 187 18.30 -27.65 -30.07
N ASN A 188 18.23 -27.17 -28.83
CA ASN A 188 17.31 -27.70 -27.83
C ASN A 188 15.93 -27.05 -27.99
N PHE A 189 14.87 -27.86 -28.12
CA PHE A 189 13.51 -27.37 -28.31
C PHE A 189 13.05 -26.38 -27.22
N TYR A 190 13.24 -26.71 -25.94
CA TYR A 190 12.78 -25.86 -24.84
C TYR A 190 13.57 -24.56 -24.76
N SER A 191 14.89 -24.61 -24.95
CA SER A 191 15.72 -23.41 -25.01
C SER A 191 15.38 -22.55 -26.24
N ASN A 192 15.09 -23.19 -27.38
CA ASN A 192 14.66 -22.50 -28.59
C ASN A 192 13.30 -21.83 -28.39
N HIS A 193 12.35 -22.53 -27.78
CA HIS A 193 11.04 -22.01 -27.45
C HIS A 193 11.15 -20.79 -26.53
N PHE A 194 11.91 -20.90 -25.43
CA PHE A 194 12.15 -19.79 -24.50
C PHE A 194 12.80 -18.59 -25.19
N ALA A 195 13.82 -18.79 -26.03
CA ALA A 195 14.46 -17.69 -26.73
C ALA A 195 13.51 -16.99 -27.72
N ASN A 196 12.70 -17.77 -28.44
CA ASN A 196 11.73 -17.27 -29.40
C ASN A 196 10.59 -16.49 -28.74
N THR A 197 10.02 -17.00 -27.64
CA THR A 197 8.97 -16.30 -26.89
C THR A 197 9.50 -14.99 -26.29
N LEU A 198 10.75 -14.97 -25.82
CA LEU A 198 11.41 -13.74 -25.36
C LEU A 198 11.59 -12.72 -26.49
N LEU A 199 12.13 -13.14 -27.64
CA LEU A 199 12.29 -12.29 -28.82
C LEU A 199 10.94 -11.72 -29.29
N GLY A 200 9.89 -12.53 -29.23
CA GLY A 200 8.52 -12.13 -29.56
C GLY A 200 7.95 -11.07 -28.61
N VAL A 201 8.20 -11.18 -27.29
CA VAL A 201 7.76 -10.19 -26.31
C VAL A 201 8.40 -8.82 -26.56
N PHE A 202 9.68 -8.80 -26.89
CA PHE A 202 10.41 -7.55 -27.17
C PHE A 202 10.34 -7.11 -28.64
N GLN A 203 9.66 -7.86 -29.51
CA GLN A 203 9.54 -7.60 -30.95
C GLN A 203 10.90 -7.41 -31.65
N PHE A 204 11.92 -8.15 -31.22
CA PHE A 204 13.27 -8.06 -31.82
C PHE A 204 13.38 -8.76 -33.19
N SER A 205 12.37 -9.55 -33.58
CA SER A 205 12.36 -10.25 -34.86
C SER A 205 10.94 -10.53 -35.34
N ASP A 206 10.69 -10.30 -36.63
CA ASP A 206 9.44 -10.62 -37.32
C ASP A 206 9.30 -12.12 -37.67
N GLY A 207 10.36 -12.90 -37.44
CA GLY A 207 10.41 -14.31 -37.76
C GLY A 207 9.66 -15.20 -36.77
N PHE A 208 9.43 -14.74 -35.55
CA PHE A 208 8.60 -15.43 -34.57
C PHE A 208 7.15 -14.95 -34.68
N LYS A 209 6.22 -15.85 -35.02
CA LYS A 209 4.80 -15.51 -35.17
C LYS A 209 3.92 -16.44 -34.35
N VAL A 210 2.99 -15.84 -33.62
CA VAL A 210 1.95 -16.56 -32.87
C VAL A 210 0.62 -16.31 -33.58
N LYS A 211 0.04 -17.34 -34.18
CA LYS A 211 -1.25 -17.30 -34.86
C LYS A 211 -2.32 -17.96 -33.96
N PRO A 212 -3.37 -17.24 -33.56
CA PRO A 212 -4.48 -17.86 -32.85
C PRO A 212 -5.28 -18.76 -33.79
N LEU A 213 -5.53 -20.00 -33.38
CA LEU A 213 -6.31 -20.96 -34.17
C LEU A 213 -7.81 -20.86 -33.90
N ASN A 214 -8.20 -20.22 -32.80
CA ASN A 214 -9.58 -20.08 -32.37
C ASN A 214 -9.81 -18.75 -31.63
N ILE A 215 -11.08 -18.43 -31.37
CA ILE A 215 -11.48 -17.20 -30.66
C ILE A 215 -10.89 -17.12 -29.25
N TRP A 216 -10.71 -18.27 -28.58
CA TRP A 216 -10.09 -18.34 -27.26
C TRP A 216 -8.64 -17.89 -27.29
N GLY A 217 -7.88 -18.26 -28.33
CA GLY A 217 -6.52 -17.79 -28.54
C GLY A 217 -6.46 -16.28 -28.75
N VAL A 218 -7.41 -15.72 -29.51
CA VAL A 218 -7.52 -14.25 -29.67
C VAL A 218 -7.77 -13.58 -28.32
N ILE A 219 -8.73 -14.07 -27.54
CA ILE A 219 -9.08 -13.54 -26.21
C ILE A 219 -7.87 -13.60 -25.27
N LEU A 220 -7.16 -14.74 -25.22
CA LEU A 220 -5.98 -14.92 -24.37
C LEU A 220 -4.84 -13.98 -24.75
N LEU A 221 -4.59 -13.76 -26.05
CA LEU A 221 -3.57 -12.81 -26.51
C LEU A 221 -3.91 -11.38 -26.12
N VAL A 222 -5.18 -10.97 -26.27
CA VAL A 222 -5.63 -9.63 -25.90
C VAL A 222 -5.54 -9.43 -24.38
N LEU A 223 -6.04 -10.37 -23.59
CA LEU A 223 -5.95 -10.31 -22.12
C LEU A 223 -4.49 -10.29 -21.64
N GLY A 224 -3.63 -11.11 -22.24
CA GLY A 224 -2.20 -11.13 -21.93
C GLY A 224 -1.53 -9.78 -22.22
N LYS A 225 -1.82 -9.17 -23.37
CA LYS A 225 -1.31 -7.82 -23.71
C LYS A 225 -1.81 -6.75 -22.75
N ILE A 226 -3.09 -6.76 -22.40
CA ILE A 226 -3.67 -5.82 -21.43
C ILE A 226 -2.99 -5.98 -20.06
N ALA A 227 -2.86 -7.22 -19.58
CA ALA A 227 -2.20 -7.50 -18.30
C ALA A 227 -0.74 -7.03 -18.30
N PHE A 228 0.01 -7.31 -19.36
CA PHE A 228 1.40 -6.84 -19.50
C PHE A 228 1.48 -5.31 -19.50
N LEU A 229 0.61 -4.63 -20.26
CA LEU A 229 0.56 -3.18 -20.33
C LEU A 229 0.25 -2.55 -18.96
N VAL A 230 -0.70 -3.11 -18.22
CA VAL A 230 -1.02 -2.66 -16.85
C VAL A 230 0.20 -2.80 -15.92
N ILE A 231 0.93 -3.92 -16.01
CA ILE A 231 2.16 -4.12 -15.23
C ILE A 231 3.21 -3.08 -15.62
N VAL A 232 3.50 -2.91 -16.92
CA VAL A 232 4.53 -1.96 -17.40
C VAL A 232 4.20 -0.51 -17.04
N ILE A 233 2.96 -0.07 -17.25
CA ILE A 233 2.54 1.29 -16.90
C ILE A 233 2.74 1.54 -15.40
N ASN A 234 2.39 0.58 -14.55
CA ASN A 234 2.60 0.73 -13.11
C ASN A 234 4.07 0.84 -12.72
N ILE A 235 4.96 0.08 -13.38
CA ILE A 235 6.40 0.19 -13.17
C ILE A 235 6.90 1.57 -13.59
N LEU A 236 6.47 2.04 -14.76
CA LEU A 236 6.83 3.36 -15.26
C LEU A 236 6.34 4.48 -14.33
N ILE A 237 5.09 4.43 -13.87
CA ILE A 237 4.55 5.40 -12.91
C ILE A 237 5.38 5.38 -11.62
N LYS A 238 5.69 4.20 -11.09
CA LYS A 238 6.49 4.07 -9.86
C LYS A 238 7.89 4.65 -10.01
N GLU A 239 8.56 4.38 -11.12
CA GLU A 239 9.90 4.93 -11.40
C GLU A 239 9.86 6.44 -11.64
N ILE A 240 8.87 6.92 -12.37
CA ILE A 240 8.65 8.35 -12.59
C ILE A 240 8.42 9.06 -11.25
N SER A 241 7.54 8.55 -10.39
CA SER A 241 7.30 9.09 -9.04
C SER A 241 8.58 9.05 -8.19
N SER A 242 9.32 7.94 -8.21
CA SER A 242 10.56 7.81 -7.44
C SER A 242 11.67 8.78 -7.89
N LYS A 243 11.76 9.07 -9.19
CA LYS A 243 12.79 9.97 -9.74
C LYS A 243 12.40 11.45 -9.68
N LEU A 244 11.10 11.76 -9.75
CA LEU A 244 10.62 13.14 -9.71
C LEU A 244 10.45 13.70 -8.30
N LYS A 245 10.65 12.90 -7.23
CA LYS A 245 10.36 13.31 -5.84
C LYS A 245 8.98 13.99 -5.74
N LEU A 246 7.98 13.37 -6.37
CA LEU A 246 6.57 13.75 -6.29
C LEU A 246 5.86 12.94 -5.20
#